data_AF-A0A382YWR0-F1
#
_entry.id   AF-A0A382YWR0-F1
#
_cell.length_a   1.000
_cell.length_b   1.000
_cell.length_c   1.000
_cell.angle_alpha   90.00
_cell.angle_beta   90.00
_cell.angle_gamma   90.00
#
_symmetry.space_group_name_H-M   'P 1'
#
loop_
_entity.id
_entity.type
_entity.pdbx_description
1 polymer ?
#
loop_
_entity_poly.entity_id
_entity_poly.type
_entity_poly.pdbx_seq_one_letter_code
_entity_poly.pdbx_strand_id
1 'polypeptide(L)'
;LKVDGPGEFELLLGAQTVLEFRGGAEPPVTTHLAADDDASILIDFAPAEGDQGQRRAIVEGAGDEVELQLCAFDLPEIYGWSVSIEYDPDQVRYLSNSFEASTFVPELIALVDERDMSVEVGGANFSKKITSGDGELGTLRFEVLDGFKGETGLKVTRFSRRTLTSIEVMDVETVALVASQEALDGDGELGQRRAISGLDLAGDEAVDHLTAENACPGCDLSGVDLMRVQFPEADLDQADLSEANLAWANFSKARLADARL
;
A
#
# COMPACT_ATOMS: atom_id res chain seq x y z
N LEU A 1 -32.63 21.36 0.44
CA LEU A 1 -32.86 21.29 -1.01
C LEU A 1 -31.92 20.21 -1.54
N LYS A 2 -32.41 19.20 -2.27
CA LYS A 2 -31.52 18.24 -2.94
C LYS A 2 -31.52 18.60 -4.43
N VAL A 3 -30.34 18.83 -4.99
CA VAL A 3 -30.15 19.16 -6.40
C VAL A 3 -29.31 18.05 -7.00
N ASP A 4 -29.93 17.22 -7.83
CA ASP A 4 -29.26 16.13 -8.53
C ASP A 4 -29.11 16.54 -10.01
N GLY A 5 -27.87 16.77 -10.46
CA GLY A 5 -27.54 17.05 -11.86
C GLY A 5 -26.44 18.11 -12.04
N PRO A 6 -25.71 18.10 -13.18
CA PRO A 6 -24.63 19.04 -13.44
C PRO A 6 -25.17 20.44 -13.73
N GLY A 7 -24.49 21.48 -13.24
CA GLY A 7 -24.86 22.87 -13.48
C GLY A 7 -24.44 23.83 -12.36
N GLU A 8 -24.58 25.14 -12.60
CA GLU A 8 -24.45 26.17 -11.56
C GLU A 8 -25.84 26.50 -11.00
N PHE A 9 -25.95 26.49 -9.67
CA PHE A 9 -27.19 26.74 -8.96
C PHE A 9 -26.98 27.85 -7.93
N GLU A 10 -27.87 28.85 -7.95
CA GLU A 10 -27.87 29.92 -6.96
C GLU A 10 -29.06 29.77 -6.02
N LEU A 11 -28.80 29.79 -4.72
CA LEU A 11 -29.83 29.84 -3.69
C LEU A 11 -29.81 31.20 -3.00
N LEU A 12 -30.88 31.97 -3.20
CA LEU A 12 -31.08 33.25 -2.53
C LEU A 12 -31.61 33.04 -1.11
N LEU A 13 -30.84 33.47 -0.11
CA LEU A 13 -31.25 33.51 1.30
C LEU A 13 -31.50 34.96 1.72
N GLY A 14 -32.76 35.40 1.65
CA GLY A 14 -33.14 36.77 1.95
C GLY A 14 -32.73 37.75 0.84
N ALA A 15 -32.71 39.05 1.14
CA ALA A 15 -32.60 40.09 0.10
C ALA A 15 -31.17 40.32 -0.42
N GLN A 16 -30.13 39.82 0.26
CA GLN A 16 -28.72 40.16 -0.06
C GLN A 16 -27.74 38.99 0.03
N THR A 17 -28.18 37.76 0.27
CA THR A 17 -27.28 36.60 0.37
C THR A 17 -27.57 35.61 -0.76
N VAL A 18 -26.54 35.28 -1.54
CA VAL A 18 -26.58 34.24 -2.57
C VAL A 18 -25.58 33.15 -2.18
N LEU A 19 -26.04 31.90 -2.16
CA LEU A 19 -25.19 30.71 -2.06
C LEU A 19 -25.09 30.07 -3.44
N GLU A 20 -23.88 30.00 -3.98
CA GLU A 20 -23.58 29.36 -5.26
C GLU A 20 -23.17 27.91 -5.03
N PHE A 21 -23.80 26.99 -5.77
CA PHE A 21 -23.48 25.57 -5.78
C PHE A 21 -23.12 25.15 -7.20
N ARG A 22 -22.03 24.39 -7.36
CA ARG A 22 -21.69 23.74 -8.62
C ARG A 22 -21.97 22.25 -8.50
N GLY A 23 -22.98 21.77 -9.24
CA GLY A 23 -23.17 20.34 -9.46
C GLY A 23 -22.12 19.86 -10.44
N GLY A 24 -21.13 19.10 -9.96
CA GLY A 24 -20.21 18.37 -10.82
C GLY A 24 -20.90 17.12 -11.37
N ALA A 25 -20.70 16.80 -12.65
CA ALA A 25 -20.73 15.39 -13.04
C ALA A 25 -19.69 14.66 -12.19
N GLU A 26 -19.96 13.42 -11.76
CA GLU A 26 -18.87 12.55 -11.31
C GLU A 26 -17.77 12.67 -12.37
N PRO A 27 -16.56 13.14 -12.00
CA PRO A 27 -15.48 13.17 -12.96
C PRO A 27 -15.35 11.74 -13.47
N PRO A 28 -15.14 11.53 -14.78
CA PRO A 28 -14.76 10.21 -15.24
C PRO A 28 -13.61 9.75 -14.34
N VAL A 29 -13.66 8.51 -13.85
CA VAL A 29 -12.54 7.86 -13.18
C VAL A 29 -11.42 7.79 -14.22
N THR A 30 -10.66 8.87 -14.30
CA THR A 30 -9.35 8.92 -14.90
C THR A 30 -8.42 8.45 -13.80
N THR A 31 -7.95 7.23 -13.94
CA THR A 31 -6.70 6.78 -13.32
C THR A 31 -5.60 7.73 -13.76
N HIS A 32 -5.44 8.81 -13.02
CA HIS A 32 -4.20 9.56 -13.02
C HIS A 32 -3.27 8.79 -12.09
N LEU A 33 -2.51 7.85 -12.67
CA LEU A 33 -1.08 7.83 -12.35
C LEU A 33 -0.56 9.19 -12.82
N ALA A 34 -0.71 10.21 -11.98
CA ALA A 34 -0.10 11.50 -12.22
C ALA A 34 1.38 11.32 -11.94
N ALA A 35 2.13 11.03 -12.99
CA ALA A 35 3.57 11.24 -13.03
C ALA A 35 3.84 12.72 -12.69
N ASP A 36 4.35 12.94 -11.47
CA ASP A 36 5.28 14.02 -11.09
C ASP A 36 5.68 13.97 -9.59
N ASP A 37 5.18 13.02 -8.78
CA ASP A 37 5.67 12.72 -7.41
C ASP A 37 5.50 11.20 -7.14
N ASP A 38 6.56 10.39 -7.23
CA ASP A 38 6.55 8.93 -6.99
C ASP A 38 6.49 8.56 -5.49
N ALA A 39 5.67 9.29 -4.73
CA ALA A 39 5.51 9.02 -3.30
C ALA A 39 4.74 7.72 -3.09
N SER A 40 5.42 6.67 -2.62
CA SER A 40 4.81 5.38 -2.33
C SER A 40 4.75 5.11 -0.83
N ILE A 41 3.63 4.51 -0.39
CA ILE A 41 3.46 4.00 0.97
C ILE A 41 3.59 2.49 0.90
N LEU A 42 4.55 1.96 1.64
CA LEU A 42 4.77 0.52 1.77
C LEU A 42 4.38 0.05 3.17
N ILE A 43 3.98 -1.21 3.21
CA ILE A 43 3.74 -1.96 4.43
C ILE A 43 4.88 -2.95 4.60
N ASP A 44 5.33 -3.14 5.83
CA ASP A 44 6.40 -4.07 6.16
C ASP A 44 6.11 -4.79 7.49
N PHE A 45 6.31 -6.10 7.54
CA PHE A 45 6.21 -6.91 8.77
C PHE A 45 7.58 -7.20 9.40
N ALA A 46 8.68 -6.73 8.81
CA ALA A 46 10.04 -6.87 9.33
C ALA A 46 10.60 -5.52 9.81
N PRO A 47 10.48 -5.19 11.11
CA PRO A 47 10.94 -3.91 11.65
C PRO A 47 12.48 -3.73 11.69
N ALA A 48 13.26 -4.71 11.20
CA ALA A 48 14.72 -4.65 11.20
C ALA A 48 15.25 -3.89 9.97
N GLU A 49 16.21 -2.99 10.18
CA GLU A 49 16.89 -2.30 9.07
C GLU A 49 17.61 -3.31 8.16
N GLY A 50 17.27 -3.31 6.87
CA GLY A 50 17.92 -4.14 5.84
C GLY A 50 16.98 -5.10 5.11
N ASP A 51 15.81 -5.40 5.67
CA ASP A 51 14.81 -6.34 5.10
C ASP A 51 13.49 -5.62 4.75
N GLN A 52 13.60 -4.34 4.39
CA GLN A 52 12.45 -3.45 4.21
C GLN A 52 11.55 -3.90 3.05
N GLY A 53 10.25 -4.02 3.31
CA GLY A 53 9.24 -4.39 2.31
C GLY A 53 8.67 -5.81 2.43
N GLN A 54 8.90 -6.51 3.55
CA GLN A 54 8.29 -7.81 3.81
C GLN A 54 6.77 -7.65 4.01
N ARG A 55 6.00 -7.69 2.93
CA ARG A 55 4.53 -7.54 2.94
C ARG A 55 3.78 -8.79 3.40
N ARG A 56 4.49 -9.80 3.95
CA ARG A 56 3.89 -11.04 4.44
C ARG A 56 4.32 -11.40 5.86
N ALA A 57 3.35 -11.63 6.74
CA ALA A 57 3.55 -12.23 8.04
C ALA A 57 3.07 -13.68 8.04
N ILE A 58 3.90 -14.58 8.58
CA ILE A 58 3.54 -15.98 8.80
C ILE A 58 3.12 -16.17 10.26
N VAL A 59 1.93 -16.73 10.46
CA VAL A 59 1.34 -16.96 11.78
C VAL A 59 1.06 -18.45 12.01
N GLU A 60 1.12 -18.90 13.26
CA GLU A 60 0.72 -20.25 13.67
C GLU A 60 -0.81 -20.36 13.77
N GLY A 61 -1.50 -19.28 14.19
CA GLY A 61 -2.96 -19.25 14.24
C GLY A 61 -3.55 -18.12 15.08
N ALA A 62 -4.77 -18.34 15.56
CA ALA A 62 -5.49 -17.37 16.38
C ALA A 62 -4.76 -17.05 17.69
N GLY A 63 -4.75 -15.77 18.07
CA GLY A 63 -4.04 -15.23 19.22
C GLY A 63 -2.64 -14.71 18.90
N ASP A 64 -2.11 -14.97 17.70
CA ASP A 64 -0.84 -14.38 17.27
C ASP A 64 -0.99 -12.87 17.02
N GLU A 65 0.04 -12.12 17.41
CA GLU A 65 0.15 -10.70 17.11
C GLU A 65 1.13 -10.49 15.96
N VAL A 66 0.72 -9.70 14.97
CA VAL A 66 1.59 -9.26 13.87
C VAL A 66 1.88 -7.77 14.02
N GLU A 67 3.16 -7.41 13.92
CA GLU A 67 3.61 -6.02 13.93
C GLU A 67 3.83 -5.53 12.50
N LEU A 68 3.20 -4.41 12.18
CA LEU A 68 3.20 -3.77 10.89
C LEU A 68 3.91 -2.42 11.01
N GLN A 69 4.96 -2.24 10.22
CA GLN A 69 5.67 -0.98 10.00
C GLN A 69 5.13 -0.31 8.73
N LEU A 70 4.90 1.00 8.82
CA LEU A 70 4.51 1.84 7.69
C LEU A 70 5.74 2.60 7.22
N CYS A 71 6.05 2.51 5.93
CA CYS A 71 7.20 3.17 5.32
C CYS A 71 6.76 4.09 4.19
N ALA A 72 7.40 5.24 4.06
CA ALA A 72 7.21 6.15 2.95
C ALA A 72 8.51 6.28 2.15
N PHE A 73 8.37 6.35 0.82
CA PHE A 73 9.46 6.59 -0.11
C PHE A 73 9.16 7.80 -0.98
N ASP A 74 10.19 8.58 -1.26
CA ASP A 74 10.17 9.82 -2.04
C ASP A 74 9.04 10.77 -1.61
N LEU A 75 8.81 10.90 -0.30
CA LEU A 75 7.69 11.68 0.20
C LEU A 75 7.99 13.19 0.10
N PRO A 76 7.17 14.00 -0.58
CA PRO A 76 7.31 15.46 -0.60
C PRO A 76 7.12 16.07 0.79
N GLU A 77 7.39 17.38 0.89
CA GLU A 77 7.34 18.11 2.16
C GLU A 77 5.98 17.97 2.89
N ILE A 78 6.01 17.34 4.07
CA ILE A 78 4.86 17.18 4.96
C ILE A 78 5.18 17.64 6.38
N TYR A 79 4.15 18.06 7.13
CA TYR A 79 4.22 18.21 8.60
C TYR A 79 3.25 17.27 9.34
N GLY A 80 2.50 16.48 8.59
CA GLY A 80 1.56 15.49 9.10
C GLY A 80 1.06 14.59 7.99
N TRP A 81 0.55 13.44 8.38
CA TRP A 81 0.07 12.41 7.47
C TRP A 81 -1.02 11.58 8.15
N SER A 82 -1.85 10.87 7.38
CA SER A 82 -2.62 9.74 7.91
C SER A 82 -2.82 8.68 6.85
N VAL A 83 -2.96 7.43 7.27
CA VAL A 83 -3.20 6.28 6.40
C VAL A 83 -4.42 5.52 6.91
N SER A 84 -5.28 5.07 6.00
CA SER A 84 -6.41 4.19 6.31
C SER A 84 -6.07 2.76 5.91
N ILE A 85 -6.22 1.83 6.85
CA ILE A 85 -5.97 0.40 6.65
C ILE A 85 -7.29 -0.34 6.86
N GLU A 86 -7.73 -1.05 5.82
CA GLU A 86 -8.90 -1.92 5.82
C GLU A 86 -8.49 -3.37 6.06
N TYR A 87 -9.34 -4.12 6.78
CA TYR A 87 -9.09 -5.51 7.14
C TYR A 87 -10.40 -6.28 7.34
N ASP A 88 -10.35 -7.61 7.30
CA ASP A 88 -11.50 -8.48 7.61
C ASP A 88 -11.63 -8.65 9.14
N PRO A 89 -12.65 -8.06 9.79
CA PRO A 89 -12.80 -8.10 11.25
C PRO A 89 -13.18 -9.47 11.78
N ASP A 90 -13.56 -10.43 10.92
CA ASP A 90 -13.79 -11.81 11.35
C ASP A 90 -12.47 -12.58 11.48
N GLN A 91 -11.37 -12.09 10.87
CA GLN A 91 -10.09 -12.79 10.78
C GLN A 91 -8.96 -12.11 11.56
N VAL A 92 -8.94 -10.79 11.59
CA VAL A 92 -7.93 -10.00 12.31
C VAL A 92 -8.56 -8.77 12.96
N ARG A 93 -7.89 -8.26 14.00
CA ARG A 93 -8.31 -7.05 14.70
C ARG A 93 -7.13 -6.13 14.97
N TYR A 94 -7.29 -4.84 14.71
CA TYR A 94 -6.34 -3.84 15.17
C TYR A 94 -6.22 -3.83 16.70
N LEU A 95 -5.01 -3.91 17.24
CA LEU A 95 -4.77 -3.82 18.68
C LEU A 95 -4.82 -2.36 19.12
N SER A 96 -5.88 -1.96 19.83
CA SER A 96 -6.05 -0.58 20.29
C SER A 96 -4.86 -0.08 21.11
N ASN A 97 -4.43 1.14 20.85
CA ASN A 97 -3.22 1.78 21.42
C ASN A 97 -1.89 1.12 21.03
N SER A 98 -1.84 0.28 20.00
CA SER A 98 -0.59 -0.28 19.49
C SER A 98 0.17 0.64 18.54
N PHE A 99 -0.46 1.73 18.07
CA PHE A 99 0.20 2.64 17.12
C PHE A 99 1.29 3.46 17.80
N GLU A 100 2.52 3.33 17.30
CA GLU A 100 3.68 4.09 17.73
C GLU A 100 4.19 4.91 16.54
N ALA A 101 4.01 6.23 16.58
CA ALA A 101 4.52 7.11 15.54
C ALA A 101 6.05 7.17 15.59
N SER A 102 6.68 7.13 14.41
CA SER A 102 8.13 7.30 14.29
C SER A 102 8.54 8.77 14.53
N THR A 103 9.84 9.02 14.45
CA THR A 103 10.41 10.39 14.51
C THR A 103 10.59 11.07 13.15
N PHE A 104 10.20 10.41 12.05
CA PHE A 104 10.38 10.92 10.68
C PHE A 104 9.72 12.28 10.49
N VAL A 105 8.47 12.43 10.96
CA VAL A 105 7.86 13.75 11.15
C VAL A 105 8.14 14.23 12.57
N PRO A 106 8.92 15.30 12.77
CA PRO A 106 9.29 15.75 14.11
C PRO A 106 8.08 16.17 14.92
N GLU A 107 8.05 15.81 16.21
CA GLU A 107 7.01 16.25 17.17
C GLU A 107 5.58 15.87 16.72
N LEU A 108 5.44 14.78 15.96
CA LEU A 108 4.15 14.29 15.51
C LEU A 108 3.27 13.95 16.72
N ILE A 109 2.05 14.46 16.72
CA ILE A 109 1.03 14.04 17.67
C ILE A 109 0.16 13.01 16.98
N ALA A 110 0.28 11.78 17.47
CA ALA A 110 -0.43 10.63 16.95
C ALA A 110 -1.95 10.76 17.17
N LEU A 111 -2.72 10.41 16.16
CA LEU A 111 -4.16 10.27 16.18
C LEU A 111 -4.53 8.93 15.56
N VAL A 112 -5.49 8.25 16.18
CA VAL A 112 -6.02 6.97 15.72
C VAL A 112 -7.55 7.06 15.68
N ASP A 113 -8.15 6.69 14.56
CA ASP A 113 -9.61 6.52 14.40
C ASP A 113 -9.89 5.04 14.10
N GLU A 114 -10.38 4.32 15.12
CA GLU A 114 -10.71 2.89 15.04
C GLU A 114 -12.18 2.72 14.61
N ARG A 115 -12.40 1.90 13.58
CA ARG A 115 -13.73 1.53 13.06
C ARG A 115 -13.82 0.01 12.88
N ASP A 116 -15.02 -0.50 12.65
CA ASP A 116 -15.27 -1.95 12.62
C ASP A 116 -14.40 -2.71 11.60
N MET A 117 -14.21 -2.17 10.39
CA MET A 117 -13.46 -2.83 9.30
C MET A 117 -12.20 -2.05 8.86
N SER A 118 -11.82 -1.03 9.63
CA SER A 118 -10.70 -0.16 9.24
C SER A 118 -10.13 0.58 10.44
N VAL A 119 -8.84 0.90 10.37
CA VAL A 119 -8.19 1.85 11.29
C VAL A 119 -7.52 2.95 10.47
N GLU A 120 -7.71 4.21 10.87
CA GLU A 120 -6.90 5.33 10.37
C GLU A 120 -5.86 5.71 11.43
N VAL A 121 -4.58 5.66 11.07
CA VAL A 121 -3.47 6.09 11.94
C VAL A 121 -2.71 7.23 11.30
N GLY A 122 -2.05 8.06 12.11
CA GLY A 122 -1.22 9.15 11.63
C GLY A 122 -1.13 10.28 12.63
N GLY A 123 -1.03 11.51 12.15
CA GLY A 123 -0.96 12.68 12.99
C GLY A 123 -0.51 13.95 12.28
N ALA A 124 -0.21 14.98 13.07
CA ALA A 124 0.50 16.17 12.60
C ALA A 124 1.27 16.79 13.75
N ASN A 125 2.36 17.51 13.43
CA ASN A 125 2.99 18.39 14.41
C ASN A 125 2.36 19.79 14.40
N PHE A 126 2.38 20.47 15.55
CA PHE A 126 1.92 21.87 15.67
C PHE A 126 3.04 22.89 15.49
N SER A 127 4.30 22.45 15.48
CA SER A 127 5.46 23.33 15.29
C SER A 127 5.68 23.74 13.84
N LYS A 128 4.94 23.13 12.89
CA LYS A 128 5.04 23.34 11.44
C LYS A 128 6.42 23.03 10.88
N LYS A 129 7.19 22.18 11.59
CA LYS A 129 8.43 21.62 11.04
C LYS A 129 8.04 20.63 9.94
N ILE A 130 8.62 20.81 8.76
CA ILE A 130 8.38 19.95 7.61
C ILE A 130 9.52 18.94 7.47
N THR A 131 9.21 17.80 6.88
CA THR A 131 10.14 16.73 6.51
C THR A 131 9.80 16.23 5.10
N SER A 132 10.73 15.57 4.43
CA SER A 132 10.56 14.97 3.10
C SER A 132 11.55 13.83 2.90
N GLY A 133 11.35 13.02 1.86
CA GLY A 133 12.18 11.88 1.49
C GLY A 133 11.67 10.57 2.07
N ASP A 134 12.58 9.61 2.21
CA ASP A 134 12.27 8.26 2.68
C ASP A 134 12.27 8.18 4.20
N GLY A 135 11.37 7.39 4.76
CA GLY A 135 11.41 7.08 6.19
C GLY A 135 10.25 6.25 6.71
N GLU A 136 10.47 5.66 7.87
CA GLU A 136 9.43 5.01 8.65
C GLU A 136 8.41 6.06 9.13
N LEU A 137 7.12 5.76 9.03
CA LEU A 137 6.04 6.59 9.53
C LEU A 137 5.60 6.17 10.95
N GLY A 138 5.65 4.88 11.24
CA GLY A 138 5.41 4.30 12.56
C GLY A 138 5.05 2.82 12.47
N THR A 139 4.84 2.20 13.62
CA THR A 139 4.43 0.81 13.74
C THR A 139 3.04 0.69 14.36
N LEU A 140 2.36 -0.41 14.08
CA LEU A 140 1.08 -0.78 14.68
C LEU A 140 0.93 -2.30 14.69
N ARG A 141 0.01 -2.82 15.50
CA ARG A 141 -0.17 -4.27 15.64
C ARG A 141 -1.58 -4.73 15.37
N PHE A 142 -1.71 -5.93 14.83
CA PHE A 142 -2.96 -6.66 14.65
C PHE A 142 -2.89 -8.00 15.35
N GLU A 143 -4.03 -8.47 15.87
CA GLU A 143 -4.20 -9.80 16.43
C GLU A 143 -4.98 -10.68 15.47
N VAL A 144 -4.53 -11.91 15.27
CA VAL A 144 -5.23 -12.94 14.50
C VAL A 144 -6.36 -13.52 15.34
N LEU A 145 -7.57 -13.59 14.79
CA LEU A 145 -8.77 -14.03 15.50
C LEU A 145 -9.11 -15.49 15.23
N ASP A 146 -9.98 -16.07 16.06
CA ASP A 146 -10.49 -17.45 15.92
C ASP A 146 -11.16 -17.72 14.56
N GLY A 147 -11.64 -16.68 13.86
CA GLY A 147 -12.26 -16.79 12.55
C GLY A 147 -11.28 -16.79 11.37
N PHE A 148 -9.96 -16.76 11.63
CA PHE A 148 -8.91 -16.79 10.61
C PHE A 148 -9.00 -18.06 9.74
N LYS A 149 -8.99 -17.87 8.42
CA LYS A 149 -9.22 -18.94 7.43
C LYS A 149 -7.93 -19.42 6.76
N GLY A 150 -6.78 -19.05 7.32
CA GLY A 150 -5.45 -19.37 6.79
C GLY A 150 -4.79 -18.23 6.01
N GLU A 151 -5.56 -17.27 5.50
CA GLU A 151 -5.02 -16.07 4.83
C GLU A 151 -5.98 -14.88 4.97
N THR A 152 -5.44 -13.69 5.25
CA THR A 152 -6.17 -12.41 5.23
C THR A 152 -5.27 -11.25 4.82
N GLY A 153 -5.86 -10.22 4.22
CA GLY A 153 -5.15 -9.01 3.81
C GLY A 153 -5.36 -7.83 4.77
N LEU A 154 -4.34 -6.99 4.89
CA LEU A 154 -4.37 -5.64 5.43
C LEU A 154 -4.17 -4.68 4.26
N LYS A 155 -5.21 -3.95 3.86
CA LYS A 155 -5.18 -3.08 2.67
C LYS A 155 -5.05 -1.63 3.10
N VAL A 156 -3.97 -0.96 2.74
CA VAL A 156 -3.92 0.50 2.80
C VAL A 156 -4.72 1.03 1.61
N THR A 157 -5.79 1.76 1.88
CA THR A 157 -6.71 2.29 0.84
C THR A 157 -6.56 3.79 0.62
N ARG A 158 -5.99 4.50 1.58
CA ARG A 158 -5.92 5.96 1.54
C ARG A 158 -4.70 6.45 2.28
N PHE A 159 -4.02 7.42 1.69
CA PHE A 159 -2.99 8.21 2.34
C PHE A 159 -3.32 9.70 2.22
N SER A 160 -3.18 10.44 3.32
CA SER A 160 -3.44 11.87 3.36
C SER A 160 -2.19 12.61 3.80
N ARG A 161 -1.67 13.51 2.97
CA ARG A 161 -0.57 14.41 3.28
C ARG A 161 -1.09 15.73 3.81
N ARG A 162 -0.45 16.26 4.85
CA ARG A 162 -0.72 17.60 5.38
C ARG A 162 0.48 18.50 5.08
N THR A 163 0.25 19.48 4.22
CA THR A 163 1.22 20.52 3.84
C THR A 163 0.80 21.85 4.44
N LEU A 164 1.70 22.82 4.53
CA LEU A 164 1.40 24.13 5.13
C LEU A 164 0.19 24.85 4.49
N THR A 165 -0.22 24.44 3.29
CA THR A 165 -1.28 25.09 2.50
C THR A 165 -2.48 24.19 2.18
N SER A 166 -2.33 22.87 2.24
CA SER A 166 -3.33 21.91 1.76
C SER A 166 -3.33 20.62 2.58
N ILE A 167 -4.45 19.90 2.50
CA ILE A 167 -4.50 18.47 2.78
C ILE A 167 -4.73 17.79 1.44
N GLU A 168 -3.81 16.90 1.08
CA GLU A 168 -3.84 16.16 -0.17
C GLU A 168 -4.17 14.71 0.14
N VAL A 169 -5.15 14.16 -0.56
CA VAL A 169 -5.61 12.79 -0.38
C VAL A 169 -5.21 12.01 -1.61
N MET A 170 -4.60 10.86 -1.39
CA MET A 170 -4.18 9.89 -2.39
C MET A 170 -4.91 8.58 -2.12
N ASP A 171 -5.54 8.03 -3.14
CA ASP A 171 -5.99 6.65 -3.12
C ASP A 171 -4.75 5.78 -3.33
N VAL A 172 -4.50 4.89 -2.39
CA VAL A 172 -3.37 3.96 -2.41
C VAL A 172 -3.98 2.56 -2.45
N GLU A 173 -3.42 1.66 -3.23
CA GLU A 173 -3.82 0.26 -3.23
C GLU A 173 -2.58 -0.59 -2.97
N THR A 174 -2.22 -0.73 -1.69
CA THR A 174 -1.19 -1.68 -1.27
C THR A 174 -1.79 -2.66 -0.26
N VAL A 175 -1.43 -3.93 -0.40
CA VAL A 175 -1.94 -5.03 0.43
C VAL A 175 -0.76 -5.75 1.07
N ALA A 176 -0.89 -6.02 2.37
CA ALA A 176 -0.01 -6.93 3.09
C ALA A 176 -0.79 -8.16 3.54
N LEU A 177 -0.16 -9.33 3.51
CA LEU A 177 -0.80 -10.61 3.78
C LEU A 177 -0.39 -11.18 5.14
N VAL A 178 -1.36 -11.66 5.88
CA VAL A 178 -1.17 -12.50 7.07
C VAL A 178 -1.62 -13.91 6.70
N ALA A 179 -0.70 -14.87 6.71
CA ALA A 179 -0.95 -16.23 6.24
C ALA A 179 -0.43 -17.28 7.21
N SER A 180 -1.09 -18.45 7.28
CA SER A 180 -0.55 -19.61 8.00
C SER A 180 0.42 -20.41 7.13
N GLN A 181 1.34 -21.13 7.78
CA GLN A 181 2.26 -22.04 7.07
C GLN A 181 1.50 -23.10 6.25
N GLU A 182 0.37 -23.61 6.76
CA GLU A 182 -0.48 -24.58 6.06
C GLU A 182 -1.14 -24.00 4.80
N ALA A 183 -1.52 -22.72 4.81
CA ALA A 183 -2.07 -22.04 3.63
C ALA A 183 -1.03 -21.94 2.50
N LEU A 184 0.26 -21.84 2.86
CA LEU A 184 1.37 -21.83 1.90
C LEU A 184 1.68 -23.23 1.34
N ASP A 185 1.54 -24.26 2.18
CA ASP A 185 1.91 -25.64 1.84
C ASP A 185 0.77 -26.41 1.11
N GLY A 186 -0.43 -25.82 0.97
CA GLY A 186 -1.65 -26.46 0.47
C GLY A 186 -1.88 -26.47 -1.06
N ASP A 187 -1.85 -27.68 -1.62
CA ASP A 187 -2.37 -28.15 -2.92
C ASP A 187 -1.78 -27.60 -4.23
N GLY A 188 -0.51 -27.94 -4.47
CA GLY A 188 -0.06 -28.87 -5.53
C GLY A 188 -0.21 -28.53 -7.03
N GLU A 189 -1.05 -27.59 -7.43
CA GLU A 189 -1.11 -27.03 -8.81
C GLU A 189 -2.11 -25.86 -8.94
N LEU A 190 -2.94 -25.62 -7.91
CA LEU A 190 -3.92 -24.52 -7.84
C LEU A 190 -3.63 -23.50 -6.73
N GLY A 191 -2.85 -23.88 -5.69
CA GLY A 191 -2.38 -22.96 -4.64
C GLY A 191 -1.38 -21.92 -5.16
N GLN A 192 -0.48 -22.31 -6.07
CA GLN A 192 0.48 -21.39 -6.70
C GLN A 192 -0.17 -20.37 -7.64
N ARG A 193 -1.36 -20.64 -8.23
CA ARG A 193 -2.04 -19.67 -9.10
C ARG A 193 -2.95 -18.69 -8.34
N ARG A 194 -3.23 -18.95 -7.06
CA ARG A 194 -4.10 -18.09 -6.23
C ARG A 194 -3.35 -17.26 -5.21
N ALA A 195 -2.16 -17.70 -4.78
CA ALA A 195 -1.30 -16.89 -3.95
C ALA A 195 -0.65 -15.73 -4.72
N ILE A 196 -0.42 -15.85 -6.03
CA ILE A 196 0.45 -14.90 -6.77
C ILE A 196 -0.31 -13.76 -7.47
N SER A 197 -1.64 -13.80 -7.58
CA SER A 197 -2.40 -12.68 -8.18
C SER A 197 -2.55 -11.45 -7.27
N GLY A 198 -1.83 -11.42 -6.14
CA GLY A 198 -1.86 -10.32 -5.16
C GLY A 198 -0.57 -10.20 -4.35
N LEU A 199 0.53 -10.77 -4.82
CA LEU A 199 1.84 -10.51 -4.25
C LEU A 199 2.42 -9.33 -5.00
N ASP A 200 2.17 -8.12 -4.51
CA ASP A 200 2.89 -6.91 -4.92
C ASP A 200 4.36 -6.99 -4.45
N LEU A 201 5.08 -8.07 -4.81
CA LEU A 201 6.51 -8.17 -4.62
C LEU A 201 7.13 -7.11 -5.51
N ALA A 202 7.93 -6.24 -4.91
CA ALA A 202 8.56 -5.13 -5.60
C ALA A 202 10.06 -5.12 -5.35
N GLY A 203 10.83 -4.58 -6.29
CA GLY A 203 12.26 -4.34 -6.07
C GLY A 203 13.05 -5.63 -5.82
N ASP A 204 13.95 -5.59 -4.84
CA ASP A 204 14.86 -6.70 -4.53
C ASP A 204 14.12 -7.97 -4.06
N GLU A 205 12.96 -7.86 -3.39
CA GLU A 205 12.17 -9.04 -2.97
C GLU A 205 11.59 -9.78 -4.19
N ALA A 206 11.15 -9.05 -5.21
CA ALA A 206 10.73 -9.63 -6.47
C ALA A 206 11.91 -10.31 -7.19
N VAL A 207 13.12 -9.75 -7.09
CA VAL A 207 14.33 -10.35 -7.66
C VAL A 207 14.72 -11.62 -6.90
N ASP A 208 14.66 -11.62 -5.58
CA ASP A 208 14.96 -12.79 -4.75
C ASP A 208 13.95 -13.91 -5.01
N HIS A 209 12.66 -13.58 -5.09
CA HIS A 209 11.62 -14.54 -5.44
C HIS A 209 11.80 -15.10 -6.86
N LEU A 210 12.04 -14.23 -7.84
CA LEU A 210 12.36 -14.64 -9.21
C LEU A 210 13.61 -15.52 -9.25
N THR A 211 14.60 -15.25 -8.40
CA THR A 211 15.83 -16.03 -8.31
C THR A 211 15.61 -17.40 -7.69
N ALA A 212 14.78 -17.49 -6.65
CA ALA A 212 14.48 -18.73 -5.96
C ALA A 212 13.56 -19.64 -6.78
N GLU A 213 12.48 -19.08 -7.32
CA GLU A 213 11.38 -19.84 -7.90
C GLU A 213 11.40 -19.85 -9.44
N ASN A 214 12.23 -19.03 -10.07
CA ASN A 214 12.22 -18.80 -11.52
C ASN A 214 10.82 -18.40 -12.03
N ALA A 215 10.04 -17.76 -11.17
CA ALA A 215 8.69 -17.28 -11.43
C ALA A 215 8.39 -16.09 -10.52
N CYS A 216 7.79 -15.05 -11.09
CA CYS A 216 7.28 -13.89 -10.36
C CYS A 216 6.15 -13.23 -11.18
N PRO A 217 5.03 -13.93 -11.45
CA PRO A 217 3.94 -13.34 -12.20
C PRO A 217 3.31 -12.19 -11.41
N GLY A 218 3.00 -11.07 -12.05
CA GLY A 218 2.41 -9.88 -11.42
C GLY A 218 3.36 -9.04 -10.57
N CYS A 219 4.64 -9.43 -10.42
CA CYS A 219 5.60 -8.69 -9.60
C CYS A 219 6.00 -7.36 -10.22
N ASP A 220 6.33 -6.39 -9.37
CA ASP A 220 6.90 -5.10 -9.75
C ASP A 220 8.44 -5.17 -9.74
N LEU A 221 9.00 -5.48 -10.89
CA LEU A 221 10.42 -5.42 -11.21
C LEU A 221 10.79 -4.08 -11.88
N SER A 222 10.02 -3.01 -11.69
CA SER A 222 10.33 -1.72 -12.30
C SER A 222 11.59 -1.10 -11.69
N GLY A 223 12.43 -0.49 -12.53
CA GLY A 223 13.67 0.16 -12.13
C GLY A 223 14.80 -0.76 -11.59
N VAL A 224 14.57 -2.07 -11.44
CA VAL A 224 15.56 -2.97 -10.83
C VAL A 224 16.76 -3.26 -11.73
N ASP A 225 17.94 -3.51 -11.12
CA ASP A 225 19.15 -3.90 -11.86
C ASP A 225 19.20 -5.41 -12.11
N LEU A 226 18.67 -5.83 -13.27
CA LEU A 226 18.68 -7.21 -13.74
C LEU A 226 19.85 -7.48 -14.72
N MET A 227 20.92 -6.70 -14.65
CA MET A 227 22.03 -6.83 -15.58
C MET A 227 22.72 -8.20 -15.42
N ARG A 228 22.89 -8.92 -16.54
CA ARG A 228 23.57 -10.24 -16.65
C ARG A 228 22.88 -11.40 -15.94
N VAL A 229 21.67 -11.23 -15.42
CA VAL A 229 20.91 -12.33 -14.79
C VAL A 229 20.56 -13.43 -15.80
N GLN A 230 20.31 -14.65 -15.30
CA GLN A 230 19.99 -15.81 -16.13
C GLN A 230 18.69 -16.46 -15.64
N PHE A 231 17.58 -16.08 -16.25
CA PHE A 231 16.23 -16.59 -15.94
C PHE A 231 15.58 -17.20 -17.20
N PRO A 232 16.19 -18.21 -17.83
CA PRO A 232 15.56 -18.89 -18.96
C PRO A 232 14.27 -19.57 -18.52
N GLU A 233 13.25 -19.53 -19.36
CA GLU A 233 11.93 -20.17 -19.12
C GLU A 233 11.17 -19.64 -17.90
N ALA A 234 11.55 -18.48 -17.36
CA ALA A 234 10.89 -17.90 -16.18
C ALA A 234 9.42 -17.50 -16.45
N ASP A 235 8.56 -17.62 -15.43
CA ASP A 235 7.16 -17.15 -15.50
C ASP A 235 7.03 -15.73 -14.94
N LEU A 236 6.91 -14.75 -15.82
CA LEU A 236 6.80 -13.31 -15.53
C LEU A 236 5.51 -12.73 -16.13
N ASP A 237 4.46 -13.56 -16.28
CA ASP A 237 3.15 -13.10 -16.75
C ASP A 237 2.65 -11.95 -15.84
N GLN A 238 2.19 -10.83 -16.42
CA GLN A 238 1.72 -9.62 -15.73
C GLN A 238 2.76 -8.85 -14.90
N ALA A 239 4.03 -9.24 -14.92
CA ALA A 239 5.07 -8.50 -14.21
C ALA A 239 5.33 -7.11 -14.82
N ASP A 240 5.67 -6.12 -14.00
CA ASP A 240 6.15 -4.82 -14.47
C ASP A 240 7.68 -4.80 -14.46
N LEU A 241 8.32 -4.71 -15.62
CA LEU A 241 9.77 -4.59 -15.80
C LEU A 241 10.16 -3.20 -16.33
N SER A 242 9.24 -2.23 -16.27
CA SER A 242 9.48 -0.88 -16.79
C SER A 242 10.73 -0.27 -16.15
N GLU A 243 11.62 0.31 -16.95
CA GLU A 243 12.86 0.94 -16.46
C GLU A 243 13.89 -0.02 -15.85
N ALA A 244 13.65 -1.33 -15.82
CA ALA A 244 14.62 -2.31 -15.34
C ALA A 244 15.88 -2.33 -16.24
N ASN A 245 17.06 -2.46 -15.64
CA ASN A 245 18.29 -2.65 -16.38
C ASN A 245 18.45 -4.12 -16.82
N LEU A 246 17.94 -4.44 -18.01
CA LEU A 246 18.01 -5.79 -18.58
C LEU A 246 19.28 -6.07 -19.40
N ALA A 247 20.33 -5.25 -19.27
CA ALA A 247 21.54 -5.38 -20.07
C ALA A 247 22.19 -6.76 -19.88
N TRP A 248 22.39 -7.49 -20.98
CA TRP A 248 22.93 -8.86 -20.98
C TRP A 248 22.13 -9.89 -20.16
N ALA A 249 20.90 -9.59 -19.76
CA ALA A 249 20.01 -10.54 -19.12
C ALA A 249 19.58 -11.63 -20.11
N ASN A 250 19.35 -12.85 -19.61
CA ASN A 250 18.84 -13.97 -20.39
C ASN A 250 17.47 -14.40 -19.89
N PHE A 251 16.43 -13.93 -20.58
CA PHE A 251 15.03 -14.35 -20.41
C PHE A 251 14.57 -15.26 -21.56
N SER A 252 15.48 -16.07 -22.12
CA SER A 252 15.14 -16.94 -23.25
C SER A 252 13.97 -17.84 -22.90
N LYS A 253 12.90 -17.77 -23.70
CA LYS A 253 11.64 -18.51 -23.51
C LYS A 253 10.86 -18.18 -22.22
N ALA A 254 11.15 -17.06 -21.56
CA ALA A 254 10.32 -16.60 -20.45
C ALA A 254 8.88 -16.35 -20.91
N ARG A 255 7.91 -16.58 -20.02
CA ARG A 255 6.51 -16.21 -20.19
C ARG A 255 6.33 -14.78 -19.69
N LEU A 256 5.79 -13.91 -20.54
CA LEU A 256 5.67 -12.47 -20.32
C LEU A 256 4.29 -11.98 -20.80
N ALA A 257 3.26 -12.84 -20.72
CA ALA A 257 1.92 -12.46 -21.13
C ALA A 257 1.43 -11.32 -20.25
N ASP A 258 0.99 -10.22 -20.87
CA ASP A 258 0.54 -9.00 -20.19
C ASP A 258 1.59 -8.32 -19.28
N ALA A 259 2.88 -8.65 -19.44
CA ALA A 259 3.97 -7.96 -18.75
C ALA A 259 4.23 -6.56 -19.33
N ARG A 260 4.69 -5.63 -18.50
CA ARG A 260 5.16 -4.29 -18.91
C ARG A 260 6.69 -4.28 -19.01
N LEU A 261 7.25 -3.63 -20.03
CA LEU A 261 8.68 -3.60 -20.37
C LEU A 261 9.11 -2.17 -20.73
#